data_AF-A0A8C1SML0-F1
#
_entry.id   AF-A0A8C1SML0-F1
#
_cell.length_a   1.000
_cell.length_b   1.000
_cell.length_c   1.000
_cell.angle_alpha   90.00
_cell.angle_beta   90.00
_cell.angle_gamma   90.00
#
_symmetry.space_group_name_H-M   'P 1'
#
loop_
_entity.id
_entity.type
_entity.pdbx_description
1 polymer ?
#
loop_
_entity_poly.entity_id
_entity_poly.type
_entity_poly.pdbx_seq_one_letter_code
_entity_poly.pdbx_strand_id
1 'polypeptide(L)'
;MGNRGMEDLIPLVNRMQDAFSAIGQNANLDLPQIAVVGGQSAGKSSVLENFVGKDFLPRGSGIVTRRPLVLQLINCPTEYAEFLHCKGKKFTDFDEVRQEIEAETDRVTGQNKGISPVPINLRVYSPNVLNLTLVDLPGMTKVPVGDQPADIEHQIRDMLMQFVTKDNCLLLAVSPANSDLANSDALKIAKEVDPQGLRTIGVITKLDLMDEGTDARDILENKLLPLRRGYIGVVNRSQKDIDGRKDINAAMAAERKFFLSHPSYRHLADRMGTPYLQKTLNQVSTCRVKLWGGGVRKRQTHEY
;
A
#
# COMPACT_ATOMS: atom_id res chain seq x y z
N MET A 1 -11.27 10.73 -27.12
CA MET A 1 -10.57 9.48 -27.49
C MET A 1 -9.44 9.25 -26.49
N GLY A 2 -9.47 8.18 -25.70
CA GLY A 2 -8.39 7.88 -24.76
C GLY A 2 -8.94 7.26 -23.49
N ASN A 3 -9.00 5.92 -23.48
CA ASN A 3 -8.91 5.06 -22.29
C ASN A 3 -9.00 3.55 -22.66
N ARG A 4 -9.50 3.20 -23.85
CA ARG A 4 -9.67 1.79 -24.28
C ARG A 4 -8.40 0.93 -24.20
N GLY A 5 -7.23 1.44 -24.61
CA GLY A 5 -5.97 0.66 -24.49
C GLY A 5 -5.46 0.47 -23.05
N MET A 6 -6.06 1.14 -22.05
CA MET A 6 -5.65 1.08 -20.64
C MET A 6 -6.46 0.07 -19.83
N GLU A 7 -7.69 -0.23 -20.22
CA GLU A 7 -8.48 -1.33 -19.66
C GLU A 7 -7.80 -2.69 -19.93
N ASP A 8 -7.01 -2.82 -21.00
CA ASP A 8 -6.34 -4.08 -21.36
C ASP A 8 -4.96 -4.27 -20.71
N LEU A 9 -4.25 -3.18 -20.37
CA LEU A 9 -2.86 -3.23 -19.89
C LEU A 9 -2.74 -3.67 -18.42
N ILE A 10 -3.67 -3.25 -17.56
CA ILE A 10 -3.64 -3.63 -16.14
C ILE A 10 -3.97 -5.12 -15.96
N PRO A 11 -5.01 -5.68 -16.61
CA PRO A 11 -5.24 -7.13 -16.62
C PRO A 11 -4.05 -7.92 -17.17
N LEU A 12 -3.30 -7.39 -18.14
CA LEU A 12 -2.09 -8.05 -18.63
C LEU A 12 -0.99 -8.10 -17.55
N VAL A 13 -0.74 -7.00 -16.84
CA VAL A 13 0.20 -6.98 -15.71
C VAL A 13 -0.25 -7.94 -14.61
N ASN A 14 -1.56 -7.99 -14.32
CA ASN A 14 -2.11 -8.92 -13.32
C ASN A 14 -1.86 -10.37 -13.72
N ARG A 15 -2.17 -10.75 -14.98
CA ARG A 15 -1.89 -12.11 -15.49
C ARG A 15 -0.40 -12.48 -15.41
N MET A 16 0.49 -11.52 -15.65
CA MET A 16 1.92 -11.74 -15.49
C MET A 16 2.29 -11.97 -14.02
N GLN A 17 1.82 -11.14 -13.09
CA GLN A 17 2.04 -11.33 -11.65
C GLN A 17 1.55 -12.70 -11.16
N ASP A 18 0.42 -13.19 -11.67
CA ASP A 18 -0.12 -14.49 -11.30
C ASP A 18 0.77 -15.64 -11.77
N ALA A 19 1.23 -15.57 -13.03
CA ALA A 19 2.11 -16.56 -13.61
C ALA A 19 3.42 -16.65 -12.80
N PHE A 20 3.98 -15.51 -12.40
CA PHE A 20 5.22 -15.48 -11.61
C PHE A 20 5.03 -15.85 -10.14
N SER A 21 3.87 -15.55 -9.57
CA SER A 21 3.50 -16.01 -8.22
C SER A 21 3.40 -17.52 -8.16
N ALA A 22 2.81 -18.15 -9.18
CA ALA A 22 2.71 -19.62 -9.27
C ALA A 22 4.09 -20.30 -9.38
N ILE A 23 5.10 -19.59 -9.89
CA ILE A 23 6.48 -20.07 -10.02
C ILE A 23 7.32 -19.70 -8.77
N GLY A 24 6.76 -18.94 -7.81
CA GLY A 24 7.47 -18.50 -6.60
C GLY A 24 8.53 -17.42 -6.87
N GLN A 25 8.53 -16.78 -8.06
CA GLN A 25 9.55 -15.83 -8.50
C GLN A 25 9.00 -14.42 -8.72
N ASN A 26 8.18 -13.90 -7.81
CA ASN A 26 7.76 -12.49 -7.87
C ASN A 26 8.94 -11.51 -7.75
N ALA A 27 10.07 -11.92 -7.18
CA ALA A 27 11.25 -11.07 -7.00
C ALA A 27 12.03 -10.79 -8.30
N ASN A 28 11.97 -11.64 -9.33
CA ASN A 28 12.87 -11.50 -10.50
C ASN A 28 12.31 -10.68 -11.67
N LEU A 29 11.04 -10.30 -11.67
CA LEU A 29 10.50 -9.42 -12.72
C LEU A 29 10.15 -8.03 -12.21
N ASP A 30 10.58 -7.05 -12.99
CA ASP A 30 10.43 -5.63 -12.75
C ASP A 30 9.10 -5.15 -13.36
N LEU A 31 8.00 -5.69 -12.81
CA LEU A 31 6.64 -5.28 -13.17
C LEU A 31 6.28 -3.97 -12.44
N PRO A 32 5.53 -3.05 -13.07
CA PRO A 32 5.02 -1.87 -12.40
C PRO A 32 4.12 -2.27 -11.22
N GLN A 33 4.53 -1.93 -10.01
CA GLN A 33 3.83 -2.24 -8.77
C GLN A 33 4.01 -1.12 -7.75
N ILE A 34 3.10 -0.99 -6.79
CA ILE A 34 3.22 -0.04 -5.69
C ILE A 34 3.56 -0.81 -4.41
N ALA A 35 4.75 -0.63 -3.87
CA ALA A 35 5.12 -1.19 -2.57
C ALA A 35 4.76 -0.21 -1.46
N VAL A 36 3.96 -0.67 -0.49
CA VAL A 36 3.62 0.11 0.70
C VAL A 36 4.64 -0.17 1.78
N VAL A 37 5.41 0.85 2.14
CA VAL A 37 6.49 0.74 3.14
C VAL A 37 6.22 1.69 4.29
N GLY A 38 6.54 1.24 5.50
CA GLY A 38 6.43 2.04 6.70
C GLY A 38 6.53 1.21 7.97
N GLY A 39 6.84 1.88 9.07
CA GLY A 39 6.96 1.25 10.38
C GLY A 39 5.68 0.51 10.79
N GLN A 40 5.80 -0.35 11.80
CA GLN A 40 4.64 -0.94 12.45
C GLN A 40 3.68 0.17 12.92
N SER A 41 2.38 -0.03 12.75
CA SER A 41 1.34 0.93 13.17
C SER A 41 1.37 2.30 12.48
N ALA A 42 2.14 2.48 11.40
CA ALA A 42 2.13 3.70 10.58
C ALA A 42 0.79 3.94 9.84
N GLY A 43 -0.14 2.98 9.87
CA GLY A 43 -1.46 3.09 9.22
C GLY A 43 -1.52 2.54 7.80
N LYS A 44 -0.56 1.69 7.38
CA LYS A 44 -0.52 1.04 6.06
C LYS A 44 -1.82 0.30 5.73
N SER A 45 -2.24 -0.61 6.61
CA SER A 45 -3.45 -1.41 6.42
C SER A 45 -4.70 -0.53 6.31
N SER A 46 -4.79 0.53 7.12
CA SER A 46 -5.91 1.49 7.04
C SER A 46 -5.95 2.25 5.72
N VAL A 47 -4.81 2.62 5.15
CA VAL A 47 -4.75 3.24 3.81
C VAL A 47 -5.26 2.27 2.74
N LEU A 48 -4.87 0.99 2.82
CA LEU A 48 -5.32 -0.04 1.88
C LEU A 48 -6.82 -0.35 2.01
N GLU A 49 -7.33 -0.44 3.23
CA GLU A 49 -8.76 -0.67 3.50
C GLU A 49 -9.62 0.51 3.04
N ASN A 50 -9.13 1.74 3.23
CA ASN A 50 -9.79 2.93 2.68
C ASN A 50 -9.86 2.89 1.15
N PHE A 51 -8.88 2.27 0.47
CA PHE A 51 -8.94 2.13 -0.98
C PHE A 51 -9.98 1.11 -1.44
N VAL A 52 -10.16 0.03 -0.69
CA VAL A 52 -11.15 -1.01 -0.99
C VAL A 52 -12.56 -0.60 -0.56
N GLY A 53 -12.67 0.22 0.48
CA GLY A 53 -13.97 0.54 1.06
C GLY A 53 -14.50 -0.59 1.96
N LYS A 54 -13.63 -1.47 2.48
CA LYS A 54 -13.99 -2.58 3.39
C LYS A 54 -12.85 -2.86 4.37
N ASP A 55 -13.20 -3.38 5.54
CA ASP A 55 -12.23 -3.93 6.49
C ASP A 55 -11.96 -5.39 6.14
N PHE A 56 -10.74 -5.73 5.75
CA PHE A 56 -10.39 -7.09 5.31
C PHE A 56 -8.96 -7.49 5.68
N LEU A 57 -8.15 -6.53 6.12
CA LEU A 57 -6.82 -6.85 6.59
C LEU A 57 -6.90 -7.31 8.05
N PRO A 58 -6.03 -8.26 8.46
CA PRO A 58 -5.92 -8.65 9.85
C PRO A 58 -5.64 -7.42 10.73
N ARG A 59 -6.09 -7.45 11.99
CA ARG A 59 -5.86 -6.40 12.98
C ARG A 59 -5.46 -7.04 14.29
N GLY A 60 -4.44 -6.51 14.96
CA GLY A 60 -3.99 -7.05 16.23
C GLY A 60 -2.76 -6.33 16.79
N SER A 61 -2.37 -6.70 18.01
CA SER A 61 -1.10 -6.27 18.60
C SER A 61 0.07 -7.12 18.06
N GLY A 62 1.21 -6.49 17.81
CA GLY A 62 2.39 -7.15 17.21
C GLY A 62 2.43 -7.04 15.68
N ILE A 63 3.23 -7.89 15.03
CA ILE A 63 3.36 -7.91 13.57
C ILE A 63 2.15 -8.59 12.97
N VAL A 64 1.25 -7.76 12.45
CA VAL A 64 -0.02 -8.20 11.85
C VAL A 64 0.22 -8.76 10.44
N THR A 65 0.96 -8.02 9.61
CA THR A 65 1.37 -8.46 8.27
C THR A 65 2.70 -9.21 8.36
N ARG A 66 2.68 -10.56 8.40
CA ARG A 66 3.89 -11.42 8.47
C ARG A 66 4.35 -11.95 7.10
N ARG A 67 3.54 -11.75 6.06
CA ARG A 67 3.81 -12.13 4.68
C ARG A 67 3.47 -10.96 3.76
N PRO A 68 4.19 -10.77 2.64
CA PRO A 68 3.77 -9.80 1.64
C PRO A 68 2.35 -10.09 1.14
N LEU A 69 1.49 -9.09 1.06
CA LEU A 69 0.17 -9.21 0.45
C LEU A 69 0.15 -8.46 -0.86
N VAL A 70 0.06 -9.19 -1.96
CA VAL A 70 -0.14 -8.60 -3.30
C VAL A 70 -1.65 -8.43 -3.49
N LEU A 71 -2.11 -7.20 -3.34
CA LEU A 71 -3.49 -6.79 -3.48
C LEU A 71 -3.73 -6.22 -4.87
N GLN A 72 -4.49 -6.93 -5.68
CA GLN A 72 -4.93 -6.51 -7.00
C GLN A 72 -6.38 -6.02 -6.92
N LEU A 73 -6.57 -4.71 -7.08
CA LEU A 73 -7.88 -4.08 -7.18
C LEU A 73 -8.31 -4.07 -8.65
N ILE A 74 -9.50 -4.58 -8.92
CA ILE A 74 -10.05 -4.71 -10.27
C ILE A 74 -11.45 -4.08 -10.28
N ASN A 75 -11.62 -3.04 -11.09
CA ASN A 75 -12.92 -2.43 -11.30
C ASN A 75 -13.84 -3.43 -12.01
N CYS A 76 -14.92 -3.81 -11.34
CA CYS A 76 -15.88 -4.78 -11.85
C CYS A 76 -17.28 -4.45 -11.33
N PRO A 77 -18.36 -4.65 -12.10
CA PRO A 77 -19.73 -4.43 -11.60
C PRO A 77 -20.11 -5.29 -10.39
N THR A 78 -19.44 -6.44 -10.21
CA THR A 78 -19.70 -7.37 -9.11
C THR A 78 -18.60 -7.26 -8.06
N GLU A 79 -19.01 -7.18 -6.79
CA GLU A 79 -18.10 -7.13 -5.65
C GLU A 79 -17.82 -8.53 -5.09
N TYR A 80 -16.56 -8.97 -5.15
CA TYR A 80 -16.08 -10.22 -4.56
C TYR A 80 -14.55 -10.23 -4.48
N ALA A 81 -13.98 -11.13 -3.69
CA ALA A 81 -12.55 -11.38 -3.61
C ALA A 81 -12.20 -12.83 -4.01
N GLU A 82 -10.98 -13.02 -4.48
CA GLU A 82 -10.44 -14.32 -4.88
C GLU A 82 -8.97 -14.41 -4.47
N PHE A 83 -8.59 -15.52 -3.86
CA PHE A 83 -7.20 -15.83 -3.55
C PHE A 83 -6.60 -16.77 -4.60
N LEU A 84 -5.34 -16.54 -4.96
CA LEU A 84 -4.64 -17.41 -5.92
C LEU A 84 -4.52 -18.86 -5.43
N HIS A 85 -4.39 -19.06 -4.11
CA HIS A 85 -4.30 -20.39 -3.49
C HIS A 85 -5.67 -21.07 -3.29
N CYS A 86 -6.78 -20.32 -3.34
CA CYS A 86 -8.15 -20.84 -3.25
C CYS A 86 -8.87 -20.76 -4.61
N LYS A 87 -8.32 -21.43 -5.63
CA LYS A 87 -8.84 -21.36 -7.01
C LYS A 87 -10.34 -21.68 -7.08
N GLY A 88 -11.12 -20.77 -7.66
CA GLY A 88 -12.55 -20.94 -7.89
C GLY A 88 -13.47 -20.59 -6.71
N LYS A 89 -12.92 -20.29 -5.52
CA LYS A 89 -13.71 -19.79 -4.39
C LYS A 89 -13.83 -18.27 -4.48
N LYS A 90 -15.07 -17.77 -4.58
CA LYS A 90 -15.39 -16.34 -4.52
C LYS A 90 -15.81 -15.99 -3.10
N PHE A 91 -15.11 -15.05 -2.49
CA PHE A 91 -15.40 -14.53 -1.17
C PHE A 91 -16.25 -13.26 -1.32
N THR A 92 -17.47 -13.27 -0.81
CA THR A 92 -18.35 -12.08 -0.79
C THR A 92 -18.36 -11.41 0.58
N ASP A 93 -18.01 -12.15 1.63
CA ASP A 93 -17.81 -11.62 2.97
C ASP A 93 -16.32 -11.30 3.19
N PHE A 94 -16.02 -10.04 3.49
CA PHE A 94 -14.65 -9.58 3.73
C PHE A 94 -14.14 -9.95 5.14
N ASP A 95 -15.02 -10.35 6.06
CA ASP A 95 -14.60 -10.99 7.31
C ASP A 95 -14.01 -12.39 7.04
N GLU A 96 -14.56 -13.15 6.07
CA GLU A 96 -13.95 -14.41 5.61
C GLU A 96 -12.62 -14.17 4.90
N VAL A 97 -12.50 -13.09 4.11
CA VAL A 97 -11.22 -12.70 3.48
C VAL A 97 -10.16 -12.45 4.56
N ARG A 98 -10.52 -11.77 5.65
CA ARG A 98 -9.61 -11.53 6.77
C ARG A 98 -9.15 -12.83 7.43
N GLN A 99 -10.09 -13.71 7.75
CA GLN A 99 -9.82 -15.02 8.35
C GLN A 99 -8.93 -15.89 7.45
N GLU A 100 -9.16 -15.85 6.14
CA GLU A 100 -8.34 -16.58 5.17
C GLU A 100 -6.90 -16.05 5.13
N ILE A 101 -6.69 -14.73 5.19
CA ILE A 101 -5.32 -14.15 5.26
C ILE A 101 -4.61 -14.62 6.53
N GLU A 102 -5.30 -14.63 7.67
CA GLU A 102 -4.74 -15.09 8.95
C GLU A 102 -4.39 -16.57 8.89
N ALA A 103 -5.33 -17.41 8.46
CA ALA A 103 -5.15 -18.85 8.34
C ALA A 103 -4.01 -19.21 7.37
N GLU A 104 -3.95 -18.56 6.21
CA GLU A 104 -2.90 -18.79 5.22
C GLU A 104 -1.53 -18.30 5.71
N THR A 105 -1.50 -17.24 6.51
CA THR A 105 -0.27 -16.77 7.17
C THR A 105 0.21 -17.80 8.19
N ASP A 106 -0.65 -18.23 9.10
CA ASP A 106 -0.31 -19.20 10.14
C ASP A 106 0.11 -20.56 9.58
N ARG A 107 -0.50 -20.98 8.47
CA ARG A 107 -0.13 -22.21 7.76
C ARG A 107 1.33 -22.23 7.31
N VAL A 108 1.88 -21.08 6.91
CA VAL A 108 3.25 -20.98 6.36
C VAL A 108 4.27 -20.56 7.42
N THR A 109 3.93 -19.61 8.29
CA THR A 109 4.88 -19.09 9.29
C THR A 109 4.82 -19.83 10.62
N GLY A 110 3.83 -20.70 10.80
CA GLY A 110 3.48 -21.26 12.10
C GLY A 110 2.95 -20.19 13.08
N GLN A 111 2.73 -20.61 14.32
CA GLN A 111 2.27 -19.73 15.41
C GLN A 111 3.39 -18.93 16.07
N ASN A 112 4.67 -19.24 15.78
CA ASN A 112 5.86 -18.63 16.40
C ASN A 112 6.17 -17.20 15.88
N LYS A 113 5.17 -16.47 15.36
CA LYS A 113 5.29 -15.07 14.89
C LYS A 113 6.42 -14.80 13.87
N GLY A 114 6.90 -15.84 13.18
CA GLY A 114 7.87 -15.71 12.10
C GLY A 114 7.32 -14.97 10.88
N ILE A 115 8.19 -14.58 9.97
CA ILE A 115 7.81 -13.96 8.69
C ILE A 115 8.17 -14.88 7.53
N SER A 116 7.50 -14.70 6.40
CA SER A 116 7.85 -15.43 5.17
C SER A 116 7.80 -14.50 3.95
N PRO A 117 8.79 -14.58 3.05
CA PRO A 117 8.81 -13.76 1.84
C PRO A 117 7.78 -14.24 0.80
N VAL A 118 7.14 -15.40 1.01
CA VAL A 118 6.16 -15.96 0.08
C VAL A 118 4.87 -15.13 0.12
N PRO A 119 4.51 -14.45 -0.99
CA PRO A 119 3.37 -13.55 -0.99
C PRO A 119 2.03 -14.28 -0.91
N ILE A 120 1.03 -13.62 -0.34
CA ILE A 120 -0.40 -13.96 -0.49
C ILE A 120 -0.93 -13.09 -1.64
N ASN A 121 -1.53 -13.71 -2.65
CA ASN A 121 -2.10 -12.99 -3.79
C ASN A 121 -3.62 -12.93 -3.63
N LEU A 122 -4.12 -11.70 -3.47
CA LEU A 122 -5.53 -11.40 -3.27
C LEU A 122 -6.03 -10.47 -4.37
N ARG A 123 -7.07 -10.89 -5.08
CA ARG A 123 -7.82 -10.04 -6.00
C ARG A 123 -9.08 -9.57 -5.34
N VAL A 124 -9.35 -8.28 -5.45
CA VAL A 124 -10.62 -7.68 -5.05
C VAL A 124 -11.26 -7.04 -6.26
N TYR A 125 -12.41 -7.58 -6.65
CA TYR A 125 -13.28 -7.03 -7.67
C TYR A 125 -14.31 -6.14 -6.99
N SER A 126 -14.46 -4.90 -7.43
CA SER A 126 -15.48 -3.98 -6.88
C SER A 126 -15.76 -2.83 -7.87
N PRO A 127 -16.99 -2.29 -7.93
CA PRO A 127 -17.28 -1.15 -8.78
C PRO A 127 -16.65 0.16 -8.25
N ASN A 128 -16.29 0.18 -6.97
CA ASN A 128 -15.82 1.37 -6.25
C ASN A 128 -14.30 1.53 -6.25
N VAL A 129 -13.56 0.58 -6.83
CA VAL A 129 -12.10 0.60 -6.84
C VAL A 129 -11.55 0.96 -8.22
N LEU A 130 -10.35 1.54 -8.22
CA LEU A 130 -9.58 1.72 -9.44
C LEU A 130 -8.70 0.49 -9.68
N ASN A 131 -8.43 0.19 -10.95
CA ASN A 131 -7.48 -0.86 -11.32
C ASN A 131 -6.08 -0.52 -10.80
N LEU A 132 -5.64 -1.20 -9.73
CA LEU A 132 -4.39 -0.92 -9.03
C LEU A 132 -3.81 -2.19 -8.43
N THR A 133 -2.48 -2.33 -8.46
CA THR A 133 -1.78 -3.38 -7.73
C THR A 133 -0.89 -2.78 -6.65
N LEU A 134 -1.17 -3.16 -5.42
CA LEU A 134 -0.48 -2.74 -4.21
C LEU A 134 0.17 -3.96 -3.58
N VAL A 135 1.38 -3.80 -3.07
CA VAL A 135 2.09 -4.82 -2.29
C VAL A 135 2.22 -4.29 -0.87
N ASP A 136 1.42 -4.83 0.05
CA ASP A 136 1.59 -4.57 1.48
C ASP A 136 2.77 -5.40 1.99
N LEU A 137 3.72 -4.72 2.62
CA LEU A 137 4.91 -5.35 3.18
C LEU A 137 4.85 -5.31 4.71
N PRO A 138 5.45 -6.30 5.40
CA PRO A 138 5.57 -6.27 6.84
C PRO A 138 6.10 -4.94 7.36
N GLY A 139 5.49 -4.43 8.43
CA GLY A 139 5.95 -3.19 9.05
C GLY A 139 7.29 -3.38 9.75
N MET A 140 8.21 -2.45 9.56
CA MET A 140 9.49 -2.48 10.27
C MET A 140 9.28 -2.37 11.78
N THR A 141 9.98 -3.23 12.51
CA THR A 141 10.04 -3.27 13.98
C THR A 141 11.50 -3.24 14.41
N LYS A 142 11.80 -2.47 15.47
CA LYS A 142 13.17 -2.34 16.02
C LYS A 142 13.46 -3.30 17.16
N VAL A 143 12.40 -3.81 17.79
CA VAL A 143 12.50 -4.69 18.96
C VAL A 143 11.64 -5.93 18.67
N PRO A 144 12.21 -7.15 18.76
CA PRO A 144 11.44 -8.38 18.64
C PRO A 144 10.45 -8.50 19.80
N VAL A 145 9.23 -8.94 19.52
CA VAL A 145 8.18 -9.14 20.53
C VAL A 145 7.65 -10.57 20.53
N GLY A 146 7.51 -11.17 21.71
CA GLY A 146 7.11 -12.57 21.85
C GLY A 146 8.19 -13.52 21.31
N ASP A 147 7.78 -14.51 20.53
CA ASP A 147 8.68 -15.56 19.99
C ASP A 147 9.41 -15.15 18.70
N GLN A 148 9.47 -13.85 18.41
CA GLN A 148 10.16 -13.34 17.22
C GLN A 148 11.67 -13.52 17.35
N PRO A 149 12.36 -13.90 16.25
CA PRO A 149 13.79 -14.07 16.28
C PRO A 149 14.50 -12.71 16.45
N ALA A 150 15.70 -12.73 17.04
CA ALA A 150 16.44 -11.49 17.34
C ALA A 150 16.82 -10.68 16.08
N ASP A 151 16.91 -11.34 14.94
CA ASP A 151 17.23 -10.76 13.63
C ASP A 151 15.97 -10.38 12.81
N ILE A 152 14.78 -10.34 13.42
CA ILE A 152 13.52 -10.05 12.72
C ILE A 152 13.55 -8.73 11.93
N GLU A 153 14.21 -7.70 12.47
CA GLU A 153 14.39 -6.41 11.79
C GLU A 153 15.13 -6.58 10.46
N HIS A 154 16.21 -7.36 10.47
CA HIS A 154 17.01 -7.64 9.28
C HIS A 154 16.22 -8.46 8.27
N GLN A 155 15.50 -9.50 8.72
CA GLN A 155 14.68 -10.32 7.83
C GLN A 155 13.57 -9.50 7.15
N ILE A 156 12.89 -8.62 7.90
CA ILE A 156 11.88 -7.70 7.35
C ILE A 156 12.53 -6.78 6.32
N ARG A 157 13.66 -6.15 6.68
CA ARG A 157 14.37 -5.25 5.78
C ARG A 157 14.80 -5.94 4.49
N ASP A 158 15.39 -7.13 4.57
CA ASP A 158 15.82 -7.90 3.41
C ASP A 158 14.64 -8.27 2.51
N MET A 159 13.50 -8.65 3.12
CA MET A 159 12.25 -8.87 2.39
C MET A 159 11.77 -7.61 1.68
N LEU A 160 11.75 -6.45 2.36
CA LEU A 160 11.38 -5.18 1.73
C LEU A 160 12.29 -4.87 0.54
N MET A 161 13.61 -5.04 0.71
CA MET A 161 14.62 -4.74 -0.32
C MET A 161 14.41 -5.56 -1.59
N GLN A 162 13.87 -6.78 -1.52
CA GLN A 162 13.52 -7.58 -2.72
C GLN A 162 12.43 -6.93 -3.58
N PHE A 163 11.57 -6.11 -2.99
CA PHE A 163 10.52 -5.39 -3.73
C PHE A 163 10.94 -3.96 -4.09
N VAL A 164 11.55 -3.24 -3.15
CA VAL A 164 11.77 -1.79 -3.29
C VAL A 164 12.99 -1.40 -4.14
N THR A 165 13.95 -2.31 -4.33
CA THR A 165 15.14 -2.07 -5.16
C THR A 165 14.82 -2.03 -6.66
N LYS A 166 13.65 -2.54 -7.06
CA LYS A 166 13.21 -2.57 -8.45
C LYS A 166 12.82 -1.17 -8.96
N ASP A 167 13.33 -0.78 -10.12
CA ASP A 167 13.13 0.56 -10.68
C ASP A 167 11.67 0.86 -11.07
N ASN A 168 10.92 -0.15 -11.51
CA ASN A 168 9.52 0.00 -11.83
C ASN A 168 8.61 -0.04 -10.60
N CYS A 169 9.14 -0.34 -9.41
CA CYS A 169 8.41 -0.27 -8.16
C CYS A 169 8.25 1.18 -7.69
N LEU A 170 7.00 1.61 -7.54
CA LEU A 170 6.64 2.86 -6.89
C LEU A 170 6.60 2.66 -5.37
N LEU A 171 7.27 3.53 -4.63
CA LEU A 171 7.30 3.51 -3.18
C LEU A 171 6.17 4.36 -2.63
N LEU A 172 5.30 3.76 -1.82
CA LEU A 172 4.34 4.46 -0.99
C LEU A 172 4.87 4.51 0.44
N ALA A 173 5.55 5.59 0.79
CA ALA A 173 6.22 5.75 2.08
C ALA A 173 5.24 6.31 3.11
N VAL A 174 4.66 5.43 3.92
CA VAL A 174 3.65 5.76 4.93
C VAL A 174 4.33 6.11 6.25
N SER A 175 4.13 7.35 6.72
CA SER A 175 4.68 7.85 7.98
C SER A 175 3.57 8.50 8.82
N PRO A 176 3.49 8.24 10.13
CA PRO A 176 2.51 8.90 10.96
C PRO A 176 2.98 10.31 11.36
N ALA A 177 2.05 11.27 11.39
CA ALA A 177 2.31 12.68 11.65
C ALA A 177 2.67 12.97 13.11
N ASN A 178 2.21 12.13 14.04
CA ASN A 178 2.50 12.22 15.47
C ASN A 178 3.89 11.69 15.85
N SER A 179 4.77 11.49 14.87
CA SER A 179 6.16 11.10 15.05
C SER A 179 7.06 11.98 14.21
N ASP A 180 8.29 12.20 14.66
CA ASP A 180 9.26 12.97 13.89
C ASP A 180 9.56 12.27 12.55
N LEU A 181 9.34 12.99 11.46
CA LEU A 181 9.56 12.50 10.10
C LEU A 181 11.02 12.15 9.83
N ALA A 182 11.98 12.79 10.53
CA ALA A 182 13.40 12.47 10.41
C ALA A 182 13.71 11.03 10.86
N ASN A 183 12.88 10.47 11.75
CA ASN A 183 12.99 9.11 12.25
C ASN A 183 12.11 8.10 11.48
N SER A 184 11.49 8.52 10.36
CA SER A 184 10.65 7.64 9.56
C SER A 184 11.49 6.56 8.87
N ASP A 185 11.27 5.31 9.30
CA ASP A 185 11.89 4.15 8.67
C ASP A 185 11.48 4.03 7.19
N ALA A 186 10.25 4.47 6.84
CA ALA A 186 9.73 4.47 5.47
C ALA A 186 10.58 5.35 4.55
N LEU A 187 10.86 6.58 4.99
CA LEU A 187 11.63 7.55 4.22
C LEU A 187 13.12 7.22 4.23
N LYS A 188 13.64 6.60 5.29
CA LYS A 188 15.01 6.09 5.33
C LYS A 188 15.22 5.06 4.22
N ILE A 189 14.39 4.02 4.15
CA ILE A 189 14.46 3.03 3.07
C ILE A 189 14.26 3.69 1.70
N ALA A 190 13.28 4.58 1.57
CA ALA A 190 13.03 5.26 0.31
C ALA A 190 14.25 6.06 -0.17
N LYS A 191 14.96 6.77 0.71
CA LYS A 191 16.19 7.48 0.35
C LYS A 191 17.35 6.55 -0.01
N GLU A 192 17.43 5.37 0.58
CA GLU A 192 18.45 4.36 0.25
C GLU A 192 18.28 3.83 -1.18
N VAL A 193 17.04 3.62 -1.64
CA VAL A 193 16.74 3.02 -2.96
C VAL A 193 16.29 4.02 -4.03
N ASP A 194 15.90 5.22 -3.64
CA ASP A 194 15.46 6.33 -4.50
C ASP A 194 15.99 7.67 -3.93
N PRO A 195 17.31 7.93 -3.97
CA PRO A 195 17.91 9.13 -3.38
C PRO A 195 17.39 10.44 -3.96
N GLN A 196 16.93 10.42 -5.22
CA GLN A 196 16.37 11.57 -5.92
C GLN A 196 14.85 11.74 -5.71
N GLY A 197 14.19 10.80 -5.00
CA GLY A 197 12.75 10.86 -4.71
C GLY A 197 11.86 10.84 -5.96
N LEU A 198 12.30 10.20 -7.06
CA LEU A 198 11.60 10.16 -8.35
C LEU A 198 10.38 9.23 -8.36
N ARG A 199 10.45 8.18 -7.55
CA ARG A 199 9.48 7.08 -7.49
C ARG A 199 8.90 6.88 -6.09
N THR A 200 9.12 7.84 -5.20
CA THR A 200 8.58 7.85 -3.85
C THR A 200 7.43 8.85 -3.74
N ILE A 201 6.31 8.39 -3.17
CA ILE A 201 5.18 9.21 -2.74
C ILE A 201 5.11 9.12 -1.22
N GLY A 202 5.17 10.26 -0.54
CA GLY A 202 5.00 10.32 0.90
C GLY A 202 3.52 10.32 1.27
N VAL A 203 3.13 9.47 2.22
CA VAL A 203 1.78 9.48 2.82
C VAL A 203 1.91 9.78 4.30
N ILE A 204 1.24 10.85 4.73
CA ILE A 204 1.24 11.28 6.13
C ILE A 204 -0.09 10.89 6.76
N THR A 205 -0.06 9.95 7.70
CA THR A 205 -1.26 9.46 8.42
C THR A 205 -1.38 10.11 9.80
N LYS A 206 -2.49 9.91 10.52
CA LYS A 206 -2.66 10.33 11.93
C LYS A 206 -2.46 11.84 12.16
N LEU A 207 -2.82 12.67 11.18
CA LEU A 207 -2.75 14.14 11.29
C LEU A 207 -3.68 14.69 12.38
N ASP A 208 -4.74 13.96 12.69
CA ASP A 208 -5.71 14.22 13.75
C ASP A 208 -5.19 13.93 15.16
N LEU A 209 -4.07 13.20 15.29
CA LEU A 209 -3.46 12.81 16.55
C LEU A 209 -2.16 13.58 16.85
N MET A 210 -1.93 14.70 16.15
CA MET A 210 -0.80 15.59 16.45
C MET A 210 -1.07 16.39 17.72
N ASP A 211 0.00 16.73 18.44
CA ASP A 211 -0.10 17.53 19.67
C ASP A 211 -0.64 18.93 19.36
N GLU A 212 -1.49 19.45 20.24
CA GLU A 212 -2.05 20.80 20.09
C GLU A 212 -0.92 21.84 19.98
N GLY A 213 -1.02 22.70 18.96
CA GLY A 213 -0.01 23.70 18.65
C GLY A 213 1.09 23.22 17.69
N THR A 214 1.09 21.96 17.29
CA THR A 214 1.96 21.43 16.22
C THR A 214 1.17 21.16 14.95
N ASP A 215 1.84 21.23 13.80
CA ASP A 215 1.28 20.80 12.52
C ASP A 215 2.36 20.22 11.59
N ALA A 216 1.92 19.49 10.58
CA ALA A 216 2.75 18.88 9.55
C ALA A 216 2.79 19.73 8.28
N ARG A 217 2.56 21.05 8.36
CA ARG A 217 2.40 21.90 7.19
C ARG A 217 3.65 21.90 6.32
N ASP A 218 4.84 22.04 6.90
CA ASP A 218 6.10 22.07 6.14
C ASP A 218 6.42 20.73 5.47
N ILE A 219 5.90 19.63 6.04
CA ILE A 219 5.99 18.29 5.44
C ILE A 219 5.06 18.21 4.23
N LEU A 220 3.78 18.58 4.40
CA LEU A 220 2.76 18.53 3.36
C LEU A 220 3.00 19.54 2.22
N GLU A 221 3.65 20.66 2.51
CA GLU A 221 4.13 21.63 1.51
C GLU A 221 5.46 21.22 0.86
N ASN A 222 5.98 20.03 1.19
CA ASN A 222 7.18 19.43 0.59
C ASN A 222 8.47 20.26 0.83
N LYS A 223 8.55 20.98 1.94
CA LYS A 223 9.71 21.84 2.28
C LYS A 223 10.76 21.12 3.12
N LEU A 224 10.32 20.32 4.09
CA LEU A 224 11.21 19.70 5.07
C LEU A 224 12.08 18.59 4.45
N LEU A 225 11.45 17.65 3.75
CA LEU A 225 12.12 16.54 3.06
C LEU A 225 11.58 16.41 1.63
N PRO A 226 12.09 17.17 0.65
CA PRO A 226 11.49 17.25 -0.66
C PRO A 226 11.46 15.90 -1.41
N LEU A 227 10.27 15.48 -1.82
CA LEU A 227 10.03 14.38 -2.75
C LEU A 227 9.50 14.92 -4.08
N ARG A 228 9.91 14.34 -5.22
CA ARG A 228 9.45 14.83 -6.54
C ARG A 228 7.94 14.69 -6.73
N ARG A 229 7.33 13.73 -6.04
CA ARG A 229 5.87 13.50 -6.06
C ARG A 229 5.14 14.09 -4.85
N GLY A 230 5.86 14.75 -3.96
CA GLY A 230 5.31 15.39 -2.76
C GLY A 230 4.74 14.42 -1.73
N TYR A 231 3.93 14.99 -0.84
CA TYR A 231 3.28 14.32 0.27
C TYR A 231 1.77 14.47 0.18
N ILE A 232 1.05 13.42 0.60
CA ILE A 232 -0.40 13.41 0.70
C ILE A 232 -0.78 13.02 2.12
N GLY A 233 -1.47 13.93 2.79
CA GLY A 233 -2.04 13.69 4.12
C GLY A 233 -3.34 12.89 4.03
N VAL A 234 -3.52 11.93 4.92
CA VAL A 234 -4.75 11.15 5.06
C VAL A 234 -5.16 11.02 6.52
N VAL A 235 -6.46 11.01 6.77
CA VAL A 235 -7.04 10.79 8.10
C VAL A 235 -7.88 9.54 8.05
N ASN A 236 -7.42 8.51 8.77
CA ASN A 236 -8.03 7.19 8.79
C ASN A 236 -9.02 7.06 9.95
N ARG A 237 -9.85 6.02 9.92
CA ARG A 237 -10.69 5.67 11.07
C ARG A 237 -9.81 5.35 12.29
N SER A 238 -10.18 5.90 13.45
CA SER A 238 -9.55 5.56 14.72
C SER A 238 -9.91 4.13 15.15
N GLN A 239 -9.20 3.55 16.13
CA GLN A 239 -9.55 2.22 16.65
C GLN A 239 -10.99 2.19 17.18
N LYS A 240 -11.43 3.26 17.85
CA LYS A 240 -12.82 3.41 18.32
C LYS A 240 -13.82 3.44 17.18
N ASP A 241 -13.49 4.10 16.07
CA ASP A 241 -14.34 4.13 14.87
C ASP A 241 -14.45 2.75 14.22
N ILE A 242 -13.37 1.97 14.24
CA ILE A 242 -13.33 0.59 13.70
C ILE A 242 -14.18 -0.34 14.57
N ASP A 243 -13.99 -0.29 15.90
CA ASP A 243 -14.77 -1.09 16.84
C ASP A 243 -16.27 -0.74 16.77
N GLY A 244 -16.57 0.54 16.53
CA GLY A 244 -17.91 1.05 16.27
C GLY A 244 -18.45 0.83 14.85
N ARG A 245 -17.71 0.10 13.98
CA ARG A 245 -18.06 -0.16 12.57
C ARG A 245 -18.49 1.09 11.80
N LYS A 246 -17.79 2.20 12.01
CA LYS A 246 -18.06 3.45 11.31
C LYS A 246 -17.91 3.25 9.80
N ASP A 247 -18.94 3.69 9.08
CA ASP A 247 -19.00 3.62 7.63
C ASP A 247 -17.85 4.41 6.98
N ILE A 248 -17.36 3.91 5.85
CA ILE A 248 -16.21 4.49 5.16
C ILE A 248 -16.58 5.79 4.45
N ASN A 249 -17.82 5.95 3.96
CA ASN A 249 -18.25 7.24 3.41
C ASN A 249 -18.31 8.31 4.50
N ALA A 250 -18.76 7.93 5.70
CA ALA A 250 -18.72 8.82 6.86
C ALA A 250 -17.27 9.17 7.25
N ALA A 251 -16.33 8.22 7.15
CA ALA A 251 -14.92 8.48 7.38
C ALA A 251 -14.31 9.44 6.33
N MET A 252 -14.60 9.25 5.04
CA MET A 252 -14.16 10.15 3.97
C MET A 252 -14.75 11.57 4.12
N ALA A 253 -16.01 11.68 4.53
CA ALA A 253 -16.63 12.96 4.82
C ALA A 253 -15.97 13.66 6.02
N ALA A 254 -15.63 12.90 7.07
CA ALA A 254 -14.92 13.41 8.23
C ALA A 254 -13.49 13.86 7.87
N GLU A 255 -12.78 13.10 7.04
CA GLU A 255 -11.45 13.45 6.51
C GLU A 255 -11.52 14.76 5.71
N ARG A 256 -12.49 14.89 4.79
CA ARG A 256 -12.66 16.13 4.02
C ARG A 256 -12.99 17.31 4.93
N LYS A 257 -13.84 17.11 5.94
CA LYS A 257 -14.15 18.14 6.93
C LYS A 257 -12.90 18.57 7.70
N PHE A 258 -12.07 17.64 8.15
CA PHE A 258 -10.82 17.91 8.85
C PHE A 258 -9.91 18.84 8.05
N PHE A 259 -9.62 18.50 6.79
CA PHE A 259 -8.75 19.32 5.94
C PHE A 259 -9.33 20.71 5.65
N LEU A 260 -10.67 20.84 5.53
CA LEU A 260 -11.32 22.14 5.30
C LEU A 260 -11.40 23.01 6.56
N SER A 261 -11.51 22.40 7.75
CA SER A 261 -11.60 23.12 9.02
C SER A 261 -10.24 23.48 9.61
N HIS A 262 -9.19 22.71 9.32
CA HIS A 262 -7.88 22.90 9.95
C HIS A 262 -7.17 24.15 9.40
N PRO A 263 -6.81 25.14 10.24
CA PRO A 263 -6.22 26.41 9.78
C PRO A 263 -4.95 26.22 8.93
N SER A 264 -4.07 25.31 9.34
CA SER A 264 -2.80 25.05 8.64
C SER A 264 -2.92 24.24 7.35
N TYR A 265 -4.06 23.56 7.09
CA TYR A 265 -4.20 22.66 5.94
C TYR A 265 -5.31 23.07 4.96
N ARG A 266 -6.13 24.06 5.32
CA ARG A 266 -7.29 24.49 4.52
C ARG A 266 -6.94 24.82 3.07
N HIS A 267 -5.82 25.49 2.82
CA HIS A 267 -5.35 25.82 1.47
C HIS A 267 -4.81 24.61 0.69
N LEU A 268 -4.52 23.50 1.38
CA LEU A 268 -4.05 22.25 0.79
C LEU A 268 -5.18 21.23 0.61
N ALA A 269 -6.39 21.49 1.11
CA ALA A 269 -7.46 20.49 1.22
C ALA A 269 -7.79 19.75 -0.08
N ASP A 270 -7.65 20.40 -1.24
CA ASP A 270 -7.92 19.79 -2.56
C ASP A 270 -6.82 18.84 -3.05
N ARG A 271 -5.65 18.87 -2.41
CA ARG A 271 -4.50 17.97 -2.67
C ARG A 271 -4.28 16.99 -1.52
N MET A 272 -5.25 16.83 -0.63
CA MET A 272 -5.18 15.97 0.55
C MET A 272 -6.34 14.98 0.56
N GLY A 273 -6.21 13.95 1.39
CA GLY A 273 -7.21 12.93 1.63
C GLY A 273 -7.07 11.69 0.75
N THR A 274 -7.76 10.65 1.18
CA THR A 274 -7.78 9.33 0.55
C THR A 274 -8.21 9.40 -0.93
N PRO A 275 -9.26 10.15 -1.32
CA PRO A 275 -9.67 10.22 -2.73
C PRO A 275 -8.58 10.82 -3.64
N TYR A 276 -7.85 11.84 -3.15
CA TYR A 276 -6.75 12.44 -3.89
C TYR A 276 -5.56 11.48 -4.01
N LEU A 277 -5.28 10.71 -2.95
CA LEU A 277 -4.25 9.67 -2.95
C LEU A 277 -4.56 8.59 -4.00
N GLN A 278 -5.78 8.04 -4.02
CA GLN A 278 -6.20 7.05 -5.01
C GLN A 278 -6.05 7.56 -6.45
N LYS A 279 -6.51 8.79 -6.71
CA LYS A 279 -6.38 9.42 -8.02
C LYS A 279 -4.92 9.56 -8.44
N THR A 280 -4.06 10.01 -7.54
CA THR A 280 -2.63 10.18 -7.78
C THR A 280 -1.97 8.84 -8.08
N LEU A 281 -2.23 7.81 -7.26
CA LEU A 281 -1.68 6.48 -7.45
C LEU A 281 -2.11 5.86 -8.78
N ASN A 282 -3.36 6.04 -9.20
CA ASN A 282 -3.81 5.58 -10.52
C ASN A 282 -3.09 6.31 -11.65
N GLN A 283 -3.01 7.63 -11.61
CA GLN A 283 -2.33 8.40 -12.65
C GLN A 283 -0.87 7.97 -12.80
N VAL A 284 -0.16 7.79 -11.68
CA VAL A 284 1.25 7.41 -11.65
C VAL A 284 1.45 5.97 -12.14
N SER A 285 0.63 5.04 -11.64
CA SER A 285 0.70 3.62 -12.03
C SER A 285 0.42 3.45 -13.51
N THR A 286 -0.62 4.12 -14.01
CA THR A 286 -0.99 4.11 -15.43
C THR A 286 0.13 4.67 -16.31
N CYS A 287 0.76 5.77 -15.92
CA CYS A 287 1.90 6.31 -16.66
C CYS A 287 3.08 5.34 -16.69
N ARG A 288 3.36 4.66 -15.56
CA ARG A 288 4.45 3.67 -15.48
C ARG A 288 4.18 2.44 -16.34
N VAL A 289 2.96 1.89 -16.29
CA VAL A 289 2.56 0.75 -17.13
C VAL A 289 2.71 1.08 -18.62
N LYS A 290 2.37 2.31 -19.03
CA LYS A 290 2.59 2.77 -20.41
C LYS A 290 4.07 2.83 -20.79
N LEU A 291 4.90 3.44 -19.93
CA LEU A 291 6.34 3.54 -20.18
C LEU A 291 7.00 2.16 -20.25
N TRP A 292 6.63 1.26 -19.33
CA TRP A 292 7.09 -0.12 -19.29
C TRP A 292 6.66 -0.89 -20.54
N GLY A 293 5.38 -0.85 -20.90
CA GLY A 293 4.85 -1.53 -22.09
C GLY A 293 5.43 -1.00 -23.41
N GLY A 294 5.83 0.28 -23.45
CA GLY A 294 6.59 0.84 -24.57
C GLY A 294 8.05 0.34 -24.61
N GLY A 295 8.69 0.22 -23.45
CA GLY A 295 10.06 -0.31 -23.32
C GLY A 295 10.17 -1.81 -23.63
N VAL A 296 9.16 -2.61 -23.30
CA VAL A 296 9.10 -4.04 -23.65
C VAL A 296 8.96 -4.21 -25.17
N ARG A 297 8.08 -3.44 -25.82
CA ARG A 297 7.91 -3.46 -27.29
C ARG A 297 9.18 -3.06 -28.04
N LYS A 298 9.95 -2.09 -27.52
CA LYS A 298 11.24 -1.69 -28.11
C LYS A 298 12.33 -2.74 -27.94
N ARG A 299 12.33 -3.50 -26.84
CA ARG A 299 13.29 -4.60 -26.62
C ARG A 299 13.02 -5.78 -27.55
N GLN A 300 11.76 -6.15 -27.75
CA GLN A 300 11.38 -7.24 -28.67
C GLN A 300 11.59 -6.91 -30.16
N THR A 301 11.64 -5.63 -30.54
CA THR A 301 11.89 -5.20 -31.93
C THR A 301 13.38 -5.06 -32.28
N HIS A 302 14.27 -5.17 -31.30
CA HIS A 302 15.72 -5.24 -31.50
C HIS A 302 16.29 -6.66 -31.41
N GLU A 303 15.45 -7.65 -31.10
CA GLU A 303 15.80 -9.09 -31.09
C GLU A 303 15.42 -9.83 -32.40
N TYR A 304 15.07 -9.09 -33.45
CA TYR A 304 14.87 -9.61 -34.81
C TYR A 304 15.65 -8.81 -35.84
#